data_AF-A0A2E6G5X2-F1
#
_entry.id   AF-A0A2E6G5X2-F1
#
_cell.length_a   1.000
_cell.length_b   1.000
_cell.length_c   1.000
_cell.angle_alpha   90.00
_cell.angle_beta   90.00
_cell.angle_gamma   90.00
#
_symmetry.space_group_name_H-M   'P 1'
#
loop_
_entity.id
_entity.type
_entity.pdbx_description
1 polymer ?
#
loop_
_entity_poly.entity_id
_entity_poly.type
_entity_poly.pdbx_seq_one_letter_code
_entity_poly.pdbx_strand_id
1 'polypeptide(L)'
;WSKWEKSLESEVSAVDLAFLDGTFFDGAELGHRNMAEIPHPFIVESLGLMSSWPAEERDKVHFIHLNHTNRLLDPNSPATRRVLDAGCHVARFGDRHGL
;
A
#
# COMPACT_ATOMS: atom_id res chain seq x y z
N TRP A 1 -5.35 -5.67 7.98
CA TRP A 1 -5.34 -4.72 9.11
C TRP A 1 -6.24 -5.13 10.27
N SER A 2 -7.47 -5.62 10.04
CA SER A 2 -8.40 -6.03 11.12
C SER A 2 -7.90 -7.12 12.10
N LYS A 3 -6.93 -7.94 11.69
CA LYS A 3 -6.27 -8.93 12.55
C LYS A 3 -5.13 -8.36 13.40
N TRP A 4 -4.74 -7.12 13.15
CA TRP A 4 -3.67 -6.45 13.87
C TRP A 4 -4.26 -5.62 15.00
N GLU A 5 -3.73 -5.77 16.21
CA GLU A 5 -4.27 -5.12 17.42
C GLU A 5 -3.91 -3.64 17.52
N LYS A 6 -3.05 -3.15 16.62
CA LYS A 6 -2.60 -1.76 16.59
C LYS A 6 -3.34 -0.96 15.52
N SER A 7 -3.50 0.34 15.79
CA SER A 7 -3.99 1.29 14.79
C SER A 7 -2.89 1.59 13.79
N LEU A 8 -3.13 1.29 12.51
CA LEU A 8 -2.19 1.65 11.45
C LEU A 8 -1.98 3.16 11.37
N GLU A 9 -3.03 3.96 11.58
CA GLU A 9 -2.93 5.42 11.59
C GLU A 9 -1.96 5.89 12.66
N SER A 10 -2.08 5.38 13.89
CA SER A 10 -1.21 5.77 15.00
C SER A 10 0.25 5.39 14.77
N GLU A 11 0.50 4.25 14.13
CA GLU A 11 1.86 3.80 13.82
C GLU A 11 2.48 4.61 12.68
N VAL A 12 1.69 5.05 11.69
CA VAL A 12 2.13 5.95 10.61
C VAL A 12 2.39 7.37 11.15
N SER A 13 1.56 7.85 12.07
CA SER A 13 1.75 9.17 12.71
C SER A 13 2.99 9.25 13.58
N ALA A 14 3.50 8.13 14.07
CA ALA A 14 4.69 8.07 14.90
C ALA A 14 6.01 8.11 14.12
N VAL A 15 5.97 8.12 12.78
CA VAL A 15 7.16 8.05 11.92
C VAL A 15 7.14 9.12 10.84
N ASP A 16 8.31 9.37 10.24
CA ASP A 16 8.45 10.28 9.09
C ASP A 16 8.20 9.56 7.76
N LEU A 17 8.45 8.24 7.70
CA LEU A 17 8.22 7.39 6.53
C LEU A 17 7.71 6.02 6.97
N ALA A 18 6.67 5.53 6.30
CA ALA A 18 6.06 4.23 6.55
C ALA A 18 6.12 3.35 5.29
N PHE A 19 6.93 2.30 5.31
CA PHE A 19 6.99 1.32 4.23
C PHE A 19 6.05 0.17 4.52
N LEU A 20 4.97 0.06 3.73
CA LEU A 20 3.92 -0.95 3.91
C LEU A 20 3.99 -2.02 2.84
N ASP A 21 3.60 -3.25 3.20
CA ASP A 21 3.51 -4.35 2.24
C ASP A 21 2.46 -4.03 1.16
N GLY A 22 2.87 -4.15 -0.10
CA GLY A 22 2.05 -3.97 -1.27
C GLY A 22 2.09 -5.20 -2.18
N THR A 23 2.18 -6.41 -1.62
CA THR A 23 2.32 -7.64 -2.42
C THR A 23 1.27 -7.73 -3.51
N PHE A 24 -0.01 -7.49 -3.17
CA PHE A 24 -1.13 -7.55 -4.10
C PHE A 24 -1.93 -6.24 -4.10
N PHE A 25 -2.24 -5.73 -5.29
CA PHE A 25 -3.07 -4.54 -5.45
C PHE A 25 -4.54 -4.82 -5.09
N ASP A 26 -5.10 -5.90 -5.65
CA ASP A 26 -6.47 -6.34 -5.44
C ASP A 26 -6.61 -7.88 -5.62
N GLY A 27 -7.79 -8.42 -5.32
CA GLY A 27 -8.06 -9.85 -5.45
C GLY A 27 -8.05 -10.39 -6.88
N ALA A 28 -8.09 -9.54 -7.92
CA ALA A 28 -8.02 -10.00 -9.31
C ALA A 28 -6.63 -10.53 -9.66
N GLU A 29 -5.60 -10.18 -8.89
CA GLU A 29 -4.23 -10.68 -9.06
C GLU A 29 -4.04 -12.12 -8.56
N LEU A 30 -4.97 -12.63 -7.74
CA LEU A 30 -4.87 -13.96 -7.14
C LEU A 30 -5.29 -15.10 -8.09
N GLY A 31 -5.90 -14.80 -9.24
CA GLY A 31 -6.34 -15.80 -10.21
C GLY A 31 -7.29 -16.82 -9.60
N HIS A 32 -6.81 -18.06 -9.40
CA HIS A 32 -7.55 -19.19 -8.81
C HIS A 32 -7.13 -19.52 -7.37
N ARG A 33 -6.25 -18.72 -6.75
CA ARG A 33 -5.79 -18.96 -5.37
C ARG A 33 -6.84 -18.49 -4.37
N ASN A 34 -7.03 -19.28 -3.32
CA ASN A 34 -7.97 -18.94 -2.27
C ASN A 34 -7.37 -17.85 -1.37
N MET A 35 -8.06 -16.72 -1.27
CA MET A 35 -7.70 -15.58 -0.41
C MET A 35 -7.57 -15.98 1.07
N ALA A 36 -8.24 -17.07 1.49
CA ALA A 36 -8.14 -17.63 2.84
C ALA A 36 -6.74 -18.19 3.16
N GLU A 37 -5.94 -18.54 2.16
CA GLU A 37 -4.58 -19.11 2.34
C GLU A 37 -3.49 -18.02 2.43
N ILE A 38 -3.79 -16.78 2.04
CA ILE A 38 -2.83 -15.66 2.04
C ILE A 38 -3.49 -14.44 2.71
N PRO A 39 -3.44 -14.32 4.04
CA PRO A 39 -4.01 -13.18 4.75
C PRO A 39 -3.09 -11.95 4.59
N HIS A 40 -3.10 -11.34 3.41
CA HIS A 40 -2.43 -10.06 3.16
C HIS A 40 -3.48 -8.97 2.93
N PRO A 41 -3.30 -7.77 3.52
CA PRO A 41 -4.15 -6.65 3.20
C PRO A 41 -3.90 -6.24 1.75
N PHE A 42 -4.95 -6.11 0.94
CA PHE A 42 -4.76 -5.53 -0.37
C PHE A 42 -4.43 -4.05 -0.26
N ILE A 43 -3.71 -3.53 -1.26
CA ILE A 43 -3.45 -2.09 -1.34
C ILE A 43 -4.78 -1.33 -1.38
N VAL A 44 -5.78 -1.79 -2.13
CA VAL A 44 -7.10 -1.13 -2.19
C VAL A 44 -7.81 -1.06 -0.83
N GLU A 45 -7.62 -2.05 0.04
CA GLU A 45 -8.18 -2.04 1.40
C GLU A 45 -7.43 -1.05 2.29
N SER A 46 -6.09 -1.01 2.16
CA SER A 46 -5.23 -0.06 2.86
C SER A 46 -5.58 1.38 2.48
N LEU A 47 -5.74 1.67 1.19
CA LEU A 47 -6.17 2.98 0.70
C LEU A 47 -7.58 3.35 1.22
N GLY A 48 -8.48 2.38 1.32
CA GLY A 48 -9.81 2.59 1.89
C GLY A 48 -9.77 3.06 3.34
N LEU A 49 -8.93 2.43 4.17
CA LEU A 49 -8.71 2.83 5.56
C LEU A 49 -8.10 4.24 5.68
N MET A 50 -7.19 4.58 4.77
CA MET A 50 -6.48 5.86 4.75
C MET A 50 -7.33 7.01 4.22
N SER A 51 -8.49 6.75 3.60
CA SER A 51 -9.32 7.78 2.97
C SER A 51 -9.76 8.90 3.92
N SER A 52 -9.88 8.61 5.22
CA SER A 52 -10.23 9.58 6.26
C SER A 52 -9.02 10.25 6.92
N TRP A 53 -7.80 9.83 6.61
CA TRP A 53 -6.59 10.36 7.24
C TRP A 53 -6.23 11.76 6.72
N PRO A 54 -5.53 12.56 7.52
CA PRO A 54 -4.88 13.78 7.04
C PRO A 54 -3.95 13.50 5.86
N ALA A 55 -3.83 14.46 4.93
CA ALA A 55 -3.00 14.28 3.74
C ALA A 55 -1.52 14.05 4.09
N GLU A 56 -1.02 14.72 5.13
CA GLU A 56 0.35 14.56 5.66
C GLU A 56 0.65 13.15 6.17
N GLU A 57 -0.36 12.43 6.69
CA GLU A 57 -0.18 11.06 7.15
C GLU A 57 -0.14 10.07 5.98
N ARG A 58 -0.96 10.33 4.95
CA ARG A 58 -0.94 9.51 3.72
C ARG A 58 0.36 9.66 2.95
N ASP A 59 0.92 10.87 2.93
CA ASP A 59 2.16 11.19 2.20
C ASP A 59 3.38 10.42 2.73
N LYS A 60 3.34 9.97 3.99
CA LYS A 60 4.40 9.14 4.58
C LYS A 60 4.37 7.70 4.07
N VAL A 61 3.27 7.24 3.46
CA VAL A 61 3.06 5.83 3.14
C VAL A 61 3.68 5.48 1.78
N HIS A 62 4.60 4.51 1.79
CA HIS A 62 5.23 3.95 0.61
C HIS A 62 4.94 2.44 0.52
N PHE A 63 4.21 2.00 -0.52
CA PHE A 63 4.01 0.58 -0.77
C PHE A 63 5.27 -0.06 -1.37
N ILE A 64 5.70 -1.18 -0.78
CA ILE A 64 6.89 -1.95 -1.18
C ILE A 64 6.57 -3.43 -1.38
N HIS A 65 7.58 -4.22 -1.76
CA HIS A 65 7.46 -5.68 -1.88
C HIS A 65 6.35 -6.11 -2.86
N LEU A 66 6.32 -5.48 -4.04
CA LEU A 66 5.31 -5.74 -5.06
C LEU A 66 5.53 -7.12 -5.69
N ASN A 67 4.48 -7.95 -5.76
CA ASN A 67 4.56 -9.19 -6.52
C ASN A 67 4.78 -8.90 -8.02
N HIS A 68 5.38 -9.83 -8.74
CA HIS A 68 5.64 -9.71 -10.18
C HIS A 68 4.36 -9.52 -11.04
N THR A 69 3.19 -9.90 -10.53
CA THR A 69 1.90 -9.66 -11.18
C THR A 69 1.25 -8.33 -10.79
N ASN A 70 1.87 -7.57 -9.88
CA ASN A 70 1.26 -6.39 -9.29
C ASN A 70 1.17 -5.27 -10.33
N ARG A 71 -0.04 -4.77 -10.56
CA ARG A 71 -0.28 -3.70 -11.55
C ARG A 71 0.49 -2.42 -11.24
N LEU A 72 0.87 -2.20 -9.97
CA LEU A 72 1.68 -1.07 -9.58
C LEU A 72 3.09 -1.11 -10.16
N LEU A 73 3.58 -2.23 -10.69
CA LEU A 73 4.89 -2.30 -11.33
C LEU A 73 5.01 -1.40 -12.56
N ASP A 74 3.90 -1.15 -13.26
CA ASP A 74 3.84 -0.14 -14.33
C ASP A 74 3.50 1.23 -13.71
N PRO A 75 4.45 2.21 -13.73
CA PRO A 75 4.24 3.54 -13.17
C PRO A 75 3.10 4.32 -13.84
N ASN A 76 2.72 3.96 -15.07
CA ASN A 76 1.65 4.62 -15.82
C ASN A 76 0.31 3.91 -15.68
N SER A 77 0.24 2.82 -14.92
CA SER A 77 -0.98 2.04 -14.77
C SER A 77 -2.08 2.85 -14.04
N PRO A 78 -3.36 2.56 -14.32
CA PRO A 78 -4.47 3.10 -13.53
C PRO A 78 -4.36 2.78 -12.04
N ALA A 79 -3.77 1.63 -11.70
CA ALA A 79 -3.54 1.21 -10.32
C ALA A 79 -2.53 2.15 -9.63
N THR A 80 -1.41 2.47 -10.27
CA THR A 80 -0.43 3.42 -9.73
C THR A 80 -1.04 4.80 -9.58
N ARG A 81 -1.78 5.28 -10.58
CA ARG A 81 -2.48 6.57 -10.47
C ARG A 81 -3.42 6.59 -9.26
N ARG A 82 -4.17 5.52 -9.00
CA ARG A 82 -5.07 5.45 -7.84
C ARG A 82 -4.32 5.53 -6.50
N VAL A 83 -3.12 4.96 -6.39
CA VAL A 83 -2.29 5.10 -5.16
C VAL A 83 -1.84 6.55 -4.98
N LEU A 84 -1.37 7.19 -6.06
CA LEU A 84 -0.90 8.57 -6.03
C LEU A 84 -2.05 9.56 -5.75
N ASP A 85 -3.23 9.34 -6.35
CA ASP A 85 -4.43 10.15 -6.12
C ASP A 85 -4.94 10.02 -4.68
N ALA A 86 -4.67 8.90 -4.02
CA ALA A 86 -4.94 8.71 -2.59
C ALA A 86 -3.89 9.40 -1.69
N GLY A 87 -2.88 10.05 -2.27
CA GLY A 87 -1.81 10.73 -1.54
C GLY A 87 -0.77 9.79 -0.93
N CYS A 88 -0.69 8.54 -1.41
CA CYS A 88 0.32 7.56 -1.00
C CYS A 88 1.33 7.36 -2.14
N HIS A 89 2.42 6.65 -1.87
CA HIS A 89 3.50 6.42 -2.82
C HIS A 89 3.71 4.95 -3.13
N VAL A 90 4.36 4.67 -4.26
CA VAL A 90 4.84 3.33 -4.63
C VAL A 90 6.35 3.38 -4.74
N ALA A 91 7.06 2.68 -3.86
CA ALA A 91 8.51 2.67 -3.89
C ALA A 91 9.02 1.92 -5.14
N ARG A 92 10.11 2.42 -5.70
CA ARG A 92 10.77 1.90 -6.90
C ARG A 92 12.20 1.50 -6.62
N PHE A 93 12.72 0.65 -7.50
CA PHE A 93 14.11 0.25 -7.43
C PHE A 93 15.02 1.47 -7.60
N GLY A 94 15.92 1.68 -6.63
CA GLY A 94 16.86 2.79 -6.64
C GLY A 94 16.34 4.07 -5.98
N ASP A 95 15.11 4.09 -5.47
CA ASP A 95 14.61 5.21 -4.68
C ASP A 95 15.52 5.47 -3.47
N ARG A 96 15.73 6.75 -3.19
CA ARG A 96 16.51 7.23 -2.04
C ARG A 96 15.64 8.18 -1.25
N HIS A 97 15.39 7.82 0.00
CA HIS A 97 14.65 8.63 0.95
C HIS A 97 15.65 9.18 1.96
N GLY A 98 15.79 10.50 2.02
CA GLY A 98 16.59 11.18 3.04
C GLY A 98 15.78 11.30 4.33
N LEU A 99 16.45 11.09 5.46
CA LEU A 99 15.94 11.36 6.81
C LEU A 99 16.85 12.39 7.47
#